data_AF-A0A1I7ZH61-F1
#
_entry.id   AF-A0A1I7ZH61-F1
#
_cell.length_a   1.000
_cell.length_b   1.000
_cell.length_c   1.000
_cell.angle_alpha   90.00
_cell.angle_beta   90.00
_cell.angle_gamma   90.00
#
_symmetry.space_group_name_H-M   'P 1'
#
loop_
_entity.id
_entity.type
_entity.pdbx_description
1 polymer ?
#
loop_
_entity_poly.entity_id
_entity_poly.type
_entity_poly.pdbx_seq_one_letter_code
_entity_poly.pdbx_strand_id
1 'polypeptide(L)'
;MAEKQFFDPYLTQLKESQPGMFDEGIDILCKFTRQKKFFRYTLRDIYKDVGLPIGFSHGDFSNNNFLWKTNPDGSFANELAAIIDWQTMHEGCLTNDLARFMAMGVNGEARRAHEDEILQCYYDTLRKILEKRGQRADFTLDQV
;
A
#
# COMPACT_ATOMS: atom_id res chain seq x y z
N MET A 1 16.51 26.94 -9.36
CA MET A 1 17.14 26.41 -8.13
C MET A 1 16.97 24.92 -8.15
N ALA A 2 18.06 24.14 -8.10
CA ALA A 2 17.95 22.69 -8.03
C ALA A 2 17.18 22.33 -6.75
N GLU A 3 16.00 21.75 -6.90
CA GLU A 3 15.25 21.16 -5.79
C GLU A 3 16.21 20.20 -5.07
N LYS A 4 16.58 20.52 -3.83
CA LYS A 4 17.33 19.57 -2.99
C LYS A 4 16.47 18.31 -2.92
N GLN A 5 17.00 17.21 -3.47
CA GLN A 5 16.28 15.95 -3.55
C GLN A 5 15.97 15.45 -2.15
N PHE A 6 14.68 15.25 -1.88
CA PHE A 6 14.22 14.79 -0.58
C PHE A 6 14.72 13.38 -0.27
N PHE A 7 14.67 12.45 -1.23
CA PHE A 7 14.98 11.03 -1.00
C PHE A 7 16.47 10.65 -1.17
N ASP A 8 17.20 11.34 -2.04
CA ASP A 8 18.56 10.95 -2.42
C ASP A 8 19.55 10.85 -1.24
N PRO A 9 19.52 11.74 -0.21
CA PRO A 9 20.35 11.58 0.97
C PRO A 9 20.07 10.29 1.75
N TYR A 10 18.79 9.91 1.88
CA TYR A 10 18.39 8.70 2.61
C TYR A 10 18.78 7.43 1.86
N LEU A 11 18.62 7.43 0.53
CA LEU A 11 19.04 6.30 -0.32
C LEU A 11 20.57 6.13 -0.32
N THR A 12 21.31 7.24 -0.34
CA THR A 12 22.79 7.21 -0.21
C THR A 12 23.20 6.64 1.14
N GLN A 13 22.58 7.12 2.23
CA GLN A 13 22.82 6.61 3.58
C GLN A 13 22.53 5.11 3.69
N LEU A 14 21.50 4.59 3.01
CA LEU A 14 21.15 3.17 3.06
C LEU A 14 22.29 2.30 2.50
N LYS A 15 22.87 2.68 1.35
CA LYS A 15 24.04 2.00 0.76
C LYS A 15 25.25 2.03 1.69
N GLU A 16 25.52 3.19 2.29
CA GLU A 16 26.64 3.34 3.23
C GLU A 16 26.46 2.51 4.50
N SER A 17 25.21 2.37 4.97
CA SER A 17 24.90 1.64 6.20
C SER A 17 24.95 0.11 6.03
N GLN A 18 24.68 -0.40 4.82
CA GLN A 18 24.66 -1.83 4.50
C GLN A 18 25.24 -2.07 3.10
N PRO A 19 26.57 -1.92 2.92
CA PRO A 19 27.20 -2.01 1.60
C PRO A 19 26.93 -3.34 0.90
N GLY A 20 26.51 -3.27 -0.37
CA GLY A 20 26.22 -4.43 -1.21
C GLY A 20 24.86 -5.10 -0.99
N MET A 21 24.14 -4.77 0.10
CA MET A 21 22.83 -5.37 0.39
C MET A 21 21.70 -4.76 -0.44
N PHE A 22 21.73 -3.44 -0.65
CA PHE A 22 20.67 -2.69 -1.32
C PHE A 22 21.11 -1.97 -2.59
N ASP A 23 22.40 -2.07 -2.93
CA ASP A 23 23.05 -1.22 -3.93
C ASP A 23 22.35 -1.28 -5.29
N GLU A 24 22.11 -2.49 -5.80
CA GLU A 24 21.44 -2.72 -7.08
C GLU A 24 20.00 -2.20 -7.06
N GLY A 25 19.23 -2.53 -6.00
CA GLY A 25 17.84 -2.09 -5.86
C GLY A 25 17.73 -0.56 -5.81
N ILE A 26 18.64 0.10 -5.10
CA ILE A 26 18.70 1.56 -5.03
C ILE A 26 19.12 2.14 -6.38
N ASP A 27 20.10 1.56 -7.08
CA ASP A 27 20.50 2.04 -8.41
C ASP A 27 19.38 1.95 -9.44
N ILE A 28 18.54 0.92 -9.35
CA ILE A 28 17.33 0.82 -10.16
C ILE A 28 16.32 1.87 -9.71
N LEU A 29 15.97 1.93 -8.42
CA LEU A 29 14.93 2.81 -7.89
C LEU A 29 15.25 4.29 -8.14
N CYS A 30 16.50 4.72 -7.95
CA CYS A 30 16.97 6.10 -8.17
C CYS A 30 16.71 6.61 -9.60
N LYS A 31 16.63 5.72 -10.60
CA LYS A 31 16.27 6.12 -11.97
C LYS A 31 14.83 6.61 -12.06
N PHE A 32 13.96 6.15 -11.16
CA PHE A 32 12.52 6.40 -11.15
C PHE A 32 12.08 7.38 -10.06
N THR A 33 12.89 7.65 -9.02
CA THR A 33 12.54 8.56 -7.90
C THR A 33 12.17 9.98 -8.30
N ARG A 34 12.53 10.39 -9.53
CA ARG A 34 12.22 11.72 -10.10
C ARG A 34 11.16 11.68 -11.19
N GLN A 35 10.70 10.49 -11.56
CA GLN A 35 9.76 10.32 -12.65
C GLN A 35 8.33 10.43 -12.13
N LYS A 36 7.74 11.62 -12.22
CA LYS A 36 6.32 11.83 -11.88
C LYS A 36 5.38 10.83 -12.58
N LYS A 37 5.72 10.44 -13.82
CA LYS A 37 4.99 9.42 -14.57
C LYS A 37 5.05 8.05 -13.89
N PHE A 38 6.19 7.68 -13.32
CA PHE A 38 6.35 6.41 -12.59
C PHE A 38 5.45 6.39 -11.35
N PHE A 39 5.53 7.39 -10.47
CA PHE A 39 4.68 7.45 -9.27
C PHE A 39 3.19 7.54 -9.60
N ARG A 40 2.84 8.32 -10.63
CA ARG A 40 1.45 8.38 -11.08
C ARG A 40 0.99 7.01 -11.57
N TYR A 41 1.83 6.30 -12.33
CA TYR A 41 1.49 4.98 -12.82
C TYR A 41 1.29 3.99 -11.67
N THR A 42 2.27 3.87 -10.77
CA THR A 42 2.24 2.89 -9.68
C THR A 42 1.12 3.15 -8.67
N LEU A 43 0.83 4.42 -8.35
CA LEU A 43 -0.23 4.77 -7.39
C LEU A 43 -1.62 4.81 -8.02
N ARG A 44 -1.72 5.32 -9.27
CA ARG A 44 -3.02 5.68 -9.85
C ARG A 44 -3.41 4.90 -11.08
N ASP A 45 -2.49 4.61 -12.01
CA ASP A 45 -2.90 4.13 -13.34
C ASP A 45 -2.75 2.60 -13.52
N ILE A 46 -2.03 1.88 -12.65
CA ILE A 46 -1.76 0.44 -12.78
C ILE A 46 -3.02 -0.44 -12.91
N TYR A 47 -4.17 -0.02 -12.35
CA TYR A 47 -5.43 -0.75 -12.46
C TYR A 47 -5.88 -0.97 -13.91
N LYS A 48 -5.50 -0.06 -14.82
CA LYS A 48 -5.85 -0.13 -16.25
C LYS A 48 -5.18 -1.32 -16.92
N ASP A 49 -3.95 -1.62 -16.52
CA ASP A 49 -3.14 -2.67 -17.14
C ASP A 49 -3.48 -4.04 -16.55
N VAL A 50 -3.88 -4.09 -15.28
CA VAL A 50 -4.30 -5.33 -14.58
C VAL A 50 -5.78 -5.65 -14.84
N GLY A 51 -6.56 -4.69 -15.37
CA GLY A 51 -7.99 -4.87 -15.62
C GLY A 51 -8.86 -4.82 -14.36
N LEU A 52 -8.41 -4.08 -13.34
CA LEU A 52 -9.18 -3.81 -12.14
C LEU A 52 -10.06 -2.56 -12.33
N PRO A 53 -11.21 -2.45 -11.65
CA PRO A 53 -11.98 -1.21 -11.65
C PRO A 53 -11.25 -0.10 -10.88
N ILE A 54 -11.59 1.15 -11.19
CA ILE A 54 -11.10 2.30 -10.42
C ILE A 54 -11.66 2.26 -8.99
N GLY A 55 -10.78 2.41 -8.01
CA GLY A 55 -11.10 2.48 -6.59
C GLY A 55 -10.79 3.84 -5.99
N PHE A 56 -11.22 4.03 -4.74
CA PHE A 56 -10.81 5.16 -3.91
C PHE A 56 -9.78 4.68 -2.90
N SER A 57 -8.60 5.29 -2.92
CA SER A 57 -7.47 4.93 -2.07
C SER A 57 -7.20 6.03 -1.05
N HIS A 58 -6.85 5.63 0.16
CA HIS A 58 -6.28 6.47 1.20
C HIS A 58 -4.92 7.05 0.77
N GLY A 59 -4.09 6.24 0.09
CA GLY A 59 -2.79 6.66 -0.44
C GLY A 59 -1.64 6.58 0.58
N ASP A 60 -1.93 6.83 1.86
CA ASP A 60 -1.00 6.61 2.99
C ASP A 60 -1.51 5.54 3.97
N PHE A 61 -1.97 4.41 3.46
CA PHE A 61 -2.51 3.34 4.31
C PHE A 61 -1.37 2.62 5.06
N SER A 62 -1.13 2.99 6.32
CA SER A 62 -0.12 2.38 7.20
C SER A 62 -0.56 2.39 8.66
N ASN A 63 0.07 1.56 9.50
CA ASN A 63 -0.27 1.39 10.92
C ASN A 63 -0.25 2.70 11.72
N ASN A 64 0.58 3.66 11.30
CA ASN A 64 0.69 4.98 11.95
C ASN A 64 -0.59 5.82 11.81
N ASN A 65 -1.42 5.50 10.82
CA ASN A 65 -2.67 6.19 10.50
C ASN A 65 -3.90 5.45 11.04
N PHE A 66 -3.70 4.39 11.83
CA PHE A 66 -4.75 3.59 12.45
C PHE A 66 -4.85 3.91 13.93
N LEU A 67 -6.03 4.35 14.35
CA LEU A 67 -6.36 4.48 15.75
C LEU A 67 -7.12 3.23 16.19
N TRP A 68 -6.65 2.58 17.24
CA TRP A 68 -7.29 1.39 17.82
C TRP A 68 -8.09 1.78 19.05
N LYS A 69 -9.20 1.08 19.29
CA LYS A 69 -9.91 1.21 20.56
C LYS A 69 -9.06 0.64 21.69
N THR A 70 -9.35 1.06 22.92
CA THR A 70 -8.74 0.51 24.13
C THR A 70 -9.76 -0.28 24.93
N ASN A 71 -9.33 -1.40 25.51
CA ASN A 71 -10.08 -2.14 26.52
C ASN A 71 -10.18 -1.32 27.82
N PRO A 72 -11.10 -1.67 28.74
CA PRO A 72 -11.22 -0.98 30.04
C PRO A 72 -9.94 -0.95 30.89
N ASP A 73 -9.03 -1.92 30.68
CA ASP A 73 -7.73 -2.00 31.35
C ASP A 73 -6.63 -1.13 30.70
N GLY A 74 -6.95 -0.42 29.62
CA GLY A 74 -6.04 0.44 28.88
C GLY A 74 -5.21 -0.27 27.80
N SER A 75 -5.34 -1.60 27.63
CA SER A 75 -4.71 -2.32 26.53
C SER A 75 -5.39 -2.04 25.19
N PHE A 76 -4.68 -2.23 24.06
CA PHE A 76 -5.28 -2.11 22.74
C PHE A 76 -6.31 -3.22 22.50
N ALA A 77 -7.51 -2.85 22.06
CA ALA A 77 -8.52 -3.78 21.61
C ALA A 77 -8.25 -4.17 20.15
N ASN A 78 -8.74 -5.34 19.72
CA ASN A 78 -8.70 -5.76 18.33
C ASN A 78 -9.82 -5.13 17.49
N GLU A 79 -10.05 -3.83 17.69
CA GLU A 79 -11.08 -3.06 17.02
C GLU A 79 -10.49 -1.72 16.56
N LEU A 80 -10.56 -1.48 15.25
CA LEU A 80 -10.18 -0.21 14.66
C LEU A 80 -11.20 0.88 15.07
N ALA A 81 -10.70 1.97 15.66
CA ALA A 81 -11.51 3.13 16.03
C ALA A 81 -11.66 4.10 14.85
N ALA A 82 -10.55 4.41 14.17
CA ALA A 82 -10.55 5.33 13.03
C ALA A 82 -9.34 5.13 12.11
N ILE A 83 -9.50 5.53 10.85
CA ILE A 83 -8.42 5.73 9.88
C ILE A 83 -8.31 7.24 9.66
N ILE A 84 -7.12 7.78 9.89
CA ILE A 84 -6.85 9.23 9.84
C ILE A 84 -5.82 9.56 8.76
N ASP A 85 -5.57 10.85 8.55
CA ASP A 85 -4.56 11.36 7.62
C ASP A 85 -4.81 11.05 6.13
N TRP A 86 -5.99 11.46 5.65
CA TRP A 86 -6.44 11.30 4.26
C TRP A 86 -5.79 12.31 3.27
N GLN A 87 -4.68 12.97 3.63
CA GLN A 87 -4.09 14.03 2.80
C GLN A 87 -3.57 13.55 1.44
N THR A 88 -3.36 12.24 1.28
CA THR A 88 -2.90 11.59 0.04
C THR A 88 -4.00 10.83 -0.70
N MET A 89 -5.26 11.02 -0.33
CA MET A 89 -6.39 10.31 -0.92
C MET A 89 -6.53 10.58 -2.42
N HIS A 90 -6.85 9.54 -3.19
CA HIS A 90 -7.01 9.66 -4.64
C HIS A 90 -7.85 8.52 -5.22
N GLU A 91 -8.36 8.74 -6.43
CA GLU A 91 -8.85 7.65 -7.28
C GLU A 91 -7.66 6.92 -7.94
N GLY A 92 -7.70 5.59 -7.95
CA GLY A 92 -6.59 4.77 -8.42
C GLY A 92 -6.88 3.27 -8.37
N CYS A 93 -5.83 2.48 -8.15
CA CYS A 93 -5.98 1.04 -8.01
C CYS A 93 -6.62 0.68 -6.67
N LEU A 94 -7.68 -0.14 -6.68
CA LEU A 94 -8.37 -0.56 -5.45
C LEU A 94 -7.44 -1.31 -4.47
N THR A 95 -6.39 -1.97 -4.98
CA THR A 95 -5.42 -2.73 -4.18
C THR A 95 -4.25 -1.90 -3.68
N ASN A 96 -4.15 -0.61 -4.05
CA ASN A 96 -3.03 0.26 -3.66
C ASN A 96 -2.84 0.31 -2.13
N ASP A 97 -3.93 0.50 -1.39
CA ASP A 97 -3.87 0.59 0.08
C ASP A 97 -3.50 -0.75 0.71
N LEU A 98 -3.98 -1.87 0.15
CA LEU A 98 -3.62 -3.20 0.63
C LEU A 98 -2.13 -3.48 0.41
N ALA A 99 -1.64 -3.25 -0.81
CA ALA A 99 -0.22 -3.40 -1.15
C ALA A 99 0.66 -2.54 -0.24
N ARG A 100 0.24 -1.30 0.02
CA ARG A 100 0.97 -0.38 0.90
C ARG A 100 0.99 -0.86 2.36
N PHE A 101 -0.14 -1.30 2.90
CA PHE A 101 -0.21 -1.85 4.25
C PHE A 101 0.62 -3.12 4.38
N MET A 102 0.59 -4.02 3.39
CA MET A 102 1.42 -5.23 3.39
C MET A 102 2.92 -4.92 3.35
N ALA A 103 3.32 -3.87 2.61
CA ALA A 103 4.72 -3.46 2.53
C ALA A 103 5.21 -2.75 3.80
N MET A 104 4.39 -1.87 4.39
CA MET A 104 4.81 -0.94 5.46
C MET A 104 4.36 -1.37 6.86
N GLY A 105 3.22 -2.06 6.97
CA GLY A 105 2.53 -2.37 8.21
C GLY A 105 2.72 -3.81 8.71
N VAL A 106 3.22 -4.70 7.85
CA VAL A 106 3.39 -6.12 8.17
C VAL A 106 4.86 -6.49 8.04
N ASN A 107 5.40 -7.18 9.06
CA ASN A 107 6.76 -7.67 9.00
C ASN A 107 6.90 -8.77 7.93
N GLY A 108 8.12 -9.00 7.45
CA GLY A 108 8.34 -9.91 6.31
C GLY A 108 7.98 -11.36 6.57
N GLU A 109 8.08 -11.83 7.82
CA GLU A 109 7.72 -13.21 8.19
C GLU A 109 6.21 -13.42 8.13
N ALA A 110 5.45 -12.55 8.81
CA ALA A 110 3.99 -12.59 8.81
C ALA A 110 3.43 -12.39 7.40
N ARG A 111 4.02 -11.49 6.60
CA ARG A 111 3.59 -11.28 5.21
C ARG A 111 3.71 -12.57 4.39
N ARG A 112 4.87 -13.24 4.40
CA ARG A 112 5.06 -14.49 3.63
C ARG A 112 4.18 -15.64 4.14
N ALA A 113 3.85 -15.65 5.43
CA ALA A 113 3.01 -16.70 6.01
C ALA A 113 1.52 -16.52 5.70
N HIS A 114 1.06 -15.29 5.49
CA HIS A 114 -0.37 -14.95 5.44
C HIS A 114 -0.81 -14.14 4.21
N GLU A 115 0.08 -13.84 3.25
CA GLU A 115 -0.29 -13.00 2.10
C GLU A 115 -1.48 -13.54 1.31
N ASP A 116 -1.48 -14.83 0.99
CA ASP A 116 -2.58 -15.48 0.26
C ASP A 116 -3.91 -15.40 1.02
N GLU A 117 -3.87 -15.63 2.34
CA GLU A 117 -5.05 -15.54 3.21
C GLU A 117 -5.61 -14.12 3.25
N ILE A 118 -4.72 -13.12 3.35
CA ILE A 118 -5.09 -11.71 3.37
C ILE A 118 -5.69 -11.29 2.03
N LEU A 119 -5.08 -11.67 0.91
CA LEU A 119 -5.58 -11.38 -0.45
C LEU A 119 -6.95 -12.02 -0.68
N GLN A 120 -7.11 -13.29 -0.30
CA GLN A 120 -8.39 -13.99 -0.38
C GLN A 120 -9.47 -13.29 0.47
N CYS A 121 -9.14 -12.92 1.71
CA CYS A 121 -10.05 -12.22 2.61
C CYS A 121 -10.49 -10.87 2.03
N TYR A 122 -9.54 -10.11 1.47
CA TYR A 122 -9.83 -8.83 0.81
C TYR A 122 -10.76 -9.01 -0.38
N TYR A 123 -10.43 -9.94 -1.29
CA TYR A 123 -11.24 -10.23 -2.49
C TYR A 123 -12.65 -10.70 -2.13
N ASP A 124 -12.78 -11.67 -1.21
CA ASP A 124 -14.07 -12.19 -0.76
C ASP A 124 -14.94 -11.10 -0.12
N THR A 125 -14.32 -10.24 0.69
CA THR A 125 -15.02 -9.12 1.34
C THR A 125 -15.53 -8.14 0.30
N LEU A 126 -14.69 -7.77 -0.67
CA LEU A 126 -15.07 -6.86 -1.75
C LEU A 126 -16.20 -7.45 -2.61
N ARG A 127 -16.10 -8.72 -3.01
CA ARG A 127 -17.17 -9.43 -3.74
C ARG A 127 -18.49 -9.38 -2.98
N LYS A 128 -18.48 -9.75 -1.69
CA LYS A 128 -19.69 -9.76 -0.84
C LYS A 128 -20.32 -8.37 -0.73
N ILE A 129 -19.51 -7.30 -0.67
CA ILE A 129 -20.02 -5.92 -0.63
C ILE A 129 -20.65 -5.53 -1.97
N LEU A 130 -20.02 -5.87 -3.10
CA LEU A 130 -20.55 -5.59 -4.43
C LEU A 130 -21.86 -6.35 -4.68
N GLU A 131 -21.93 -7.63 -4.31
CA GLU A 131 -23.12 -8.46 -4.45
C GLU A 131 -24.30 -7.88 -3.64
N LYS A 132 -24.06 -7.43 -2.40
CA LYS A 132 -25.08 -6.75 -1.58
C LYS A 132 -25.59 -5.45 -2.21
N ARG A 133 -24.82 -4.84 -3.11
CA ARG A 133 -25.20 -3.63 -3.87
C ARG A 133 -25.79 -3.96 -5.24
N GLY A 134 -26.02 -5.24 -5.56
CA GLY A 134 -26.50 -5.68 -6.86
C GLY A 134 -25.46 -5.55 -7.98
N GLN A 135 -24.18 -5.46 -7.62
CA GLN A 135 -23.06 -5.37 -8.55
C GLN A 135 -22.29 -6.70 -8.58
N ARG A 136 -21.60 -6.97 -9.68
CA ARG A 136 -20.70 -8.11 -9.82
C ARG A 136 -19.26 -7.63 -9.79
N ALA A 137 -18.38 -8.39 -9.11
CA ALA A 137 -16.95 -8.25 -9.33
C ALA A 137 -16.59 -8.94 -10.65
N ASP A 138 -16.30 -8.12 -11.66
CA ASP A 138 -15.89 -8.52 -13.01
C ASP A 138 -14.36 -8.71 -13.12
N PHE A 139 -13.72 -9.06 -11.99
CA PHE A 139 -12.30 -9.36 -11.86
C PHE A 139 -12.11 -10.59 -10.97
N THR A 140 -10.93 -11.22 -11.06
CA THR A 140 -10.55 -12.42 -10.30
C THR A 140 -9.58 -12.09 -9.17
N LEU A 141 -9.31 -13.09 -8.32
CA LEU A 141 -8.28 -12.98 -7.28
C LEU A 141 -6.89 -12.74 -7.89
N ASP A 142 -6.56 -13.37 -9.02
CA ASP A 142 -5.25 -13.20 -9.69
C ASP A 142 -4.98 -11.76 -10.17
N GLN A 143 -6.04 -10.94 -10.28
CA GLN A 143 -5.92 -9.53 -10.65
C GLN A 143 -5.73 -8.62 -9.42
N VAL A 144 -5.93 -9.13 -8.20
CA VAL A 144 -5.83 -8.38 -6.93
C VAL A 144 -4.43 -8.53 -6.36
#